data_AF-A0A949NG73-F1
#
_entry.id   AF-A0A949NG73-F1
#
_cell.length_a   1.000
_cell.length_b   1.000
_cell.length_c   1.000
_cell.angle_alpha   90.00
_cell.angle_beta   90.00
_cell.angle_gamma   90.00
#
_symmetry.space_group_name_H-M   'P 1'
#
loop_
_entity.id
_entity.type
_entity.pdbx_description
1 polymer ?
#
loop_
_entity_poly.entity_id
_entity_poly.type
_entity_poly.pdbx_seq_one_letter_code
_entity_poly.pdbx_strand_id
1 'polypeptide(L)' 'MSDIGIFSTFDLMLLALIACSPGLALGAALGAWRSPGHRIRGAALYGMAGFMLAFAGWWVYLTEIK' A
#
# COMPACT_ATOMS: atom_id res chain seq x y z
N MET A 1 -19.34 18.46 0.00
CA MET A 1 -17.87 18.36 -0.16
C MET A 1 -17.20 19.51 0.59
N SER A 2 -17.20 19.49 1.92
CA SER A 2 -16.72 20.59 2.78
C SER A 2 -15.65 20.18 3.80
N ASP A 3 -15.18 18.93 3.79
CA ASP A 3 -14.25 18.42 4.83
C ASP A 3 -12.76 18.56 4.44
N ILE A 4 -12.49 19.15 3.27
CA ILE A 4 -11.13 19.37 2.73
C ILE A 4 -10.32 20.37 3.58
N GLY A 5 -10.96 21.10 4.50
CA GLY A 5 -10.27 21.99 5.45
C GLY A 5 -9.85 21.35 6.79
N ILE A 6 -10.26 20.10 7.08
CA ILE A 6 -9.99 19.45 8.38
C ILE A 6 -8.74 18.58 8.32
N PHE A 7 -8.48 17.94 7.18
CA PHE A 7 -7.33 17.05 7.01
C PHE A 7 -6.19 17.76 6.32
N SER A 8 -5.02 17.77 6.94
CA SER A 8 -3.80 18.27 6.31
C SER A 8 -3.33 17.33 5.20
N THR A 9 -2.48 17.83 4.30
CA THR A 9 -1.82 17.00 3.28
C THR A 9 -1.10 15.80 3.90
N PHE A 10 -0.54 15.98 5.10
CA PHE A 10 0.14 14.91 5.82
C PHE A 10 -0.84 13.83 6.30
N ASP A 11 -2.03 14.20 6.77
CA ASP A 11 -3.05 13.24 7.20
C ASP A 11 -3.54 12.39 6.02
N LEU A 12 -3.69 12.99 4.85
CA LEU A 12 -4.06 12.28 3.61
C LEU A 12 -2.96 11.29 3.18
N MET A 13 -1.69 11.68 3.30
CA MET A 13 -0.56 10.77 3.04
C MET A 13 -0.56 9.60 4.04
N LEU A 14 -0.78 9.87 5.33
CA LEU A 14 -0.86 8.86 6.37
C LEU A 14 -2.02 7.89 6.14
N LEU A 15 -3.19 8.41 5.76
CA LEU A 15 -4.36 7.61 5.43
C LEU A 15 -4.05 6.64 4.28
N ALA A 16 -3.44 7.14 3.20
CA ALA A 16 -3.04 6.31 2.06
C ALA A 16 -2.02 5.23 2.47
N LEU A 17 -1.06 5.58 3.33
CA LEU A 17 -0.05 4.66 3.84
C LEU A 17 -0.67 3.54 4.66
N ILE A 18 -1.59 3.88 5.57
CA ILE A 18 -2.31 2.92 6.43
C ILE A 18 -3.21 2.03 5.57
N ALA A 19 -3.95 2.61 4.62
CA ALA A 19 -4.86 1.86 3.75
C ALA A 19 -4.13 0.84 2.84
N CYS A 20 -2.88 1.14 2.45
CA CYS A 20 -2.07 0.26 1.59
C CYS A 20 -1.10 -0.63 2.39
N SER A 21 -0.95 -0.41 3.70
CA SER A 21 -0.09 -1.21 4.59
C SER A 21 -0.39 -2.71 4.59
N PRO A 22 -1.63 -3.21 4.44
CA PRO A 22 -1.89 -4.65 4.36
C PRO A 22 -1.30 -5.27 3.10
N GLY A 23 -1.39 -4.57 1.96
CA GLY A 23 -0.77 -4.99 0.71
C GLY A 23 0.75 -5.07 0.81
N LEU A 24 1.36 -4.11 1.51
CA LEU A 24 2.79 -4.14 1.82
C LEU A 24 3.19 -5.34 2.68
N ALA A 25 2.44 -5.59 3.77
CA ALA A 25 2.72 -6.70 4.68
C ALA A 25 2.60 -8.07 3.99
N LEU A 26 1.51 -8.28 3.23
CA LEU A 26 1.29 -9.52 2.48
C LEU A 26 2.34 -9.72 1.39
N GLY A 27 2.65 -8.65 0.63
CA GLY A 27 3.72 -8.68 -0.36
C GLY A 27 5.08 -9.01 0.26
N ALA A 28 5.42 -8.37 1.38
CA ALA A 28 6.69 -8.58 2.07
C ALA A 28 6.81 -10.01 2.61
N ALA A 29 5.74 -10.55 3.20
CA ALA A 29 5.69 -11.92 3.68
C ALA A 29 5.89 -12.95 2.55
N LEU A 30 5.22 -12.75 1.41
CA LEU A 30 5.40 -13.58 0.22
C LEU A 30 6.82 -13.49 -0.35
N GLY A 31 7.38 -12.28 -0.44
CA GLY A 31 8.73 -12.07 -0.93
C GLY A 31 9.82 -12.70 -0.05
N ALA A 32 9.66 -12.61 1.27
CA ALA A 32 10.54 -13.24 2.23
C ALA A 32 10.48 -14.77 2.15
N TRP A 33 9.28 -15.33 1.95
CA TRP A 33 9.09 -16.78 1.79
C TRP A 33 9.67 -17.29 0.47
N ARG A 34 9.50 -16.55 -0.63
CA ARG A 34 10.00 -16.92 -1.97
C ARG A 34 11.53 -16.85 -2.08
N SER A 35 12.18 -15.98 -1.31
CA SER A 35 13.63 -15.72 -1.40
C SER A 35 14.36 -16.02 -0.08
N PRO A 36 14.52 -17.30 0.31
CA PRO A 36 15.06 -17.67 1.61
C PRO A 36 16.51 -17.23 1.85
N GLY A 37 17.33 -17.07 0.79
CA GLY A 37 18.70 -16.55 0.88
C GLY A 37 18.83 -15.02 0.83
N HIS A 38 17.78 -14.31 0.40
CA HIS A 38 17.77 -12.86 0.23
C HIS A 38 16.48 -12.25 0.78
N ARG A 39 16.07 -12.70 1.98
CA ARG A 39 14.74 -12.42 2.55
C ARG A 39 14.42 -10.93 2.62
N ILE A 40 15.39 -10.09 2.98
CA ILE A 40 15.20 -8.64 3.09
C ILE A 40 14.95 -8.01 1.72
N ARG A 41 15.74 -8.37 0.70
CA ARG A 41 15.55 -7.88 -0.68
C ARG A 41 14.24 -8.38 -1.28
N GLY A 42 13.92 -9.66 -1.06
CA GLY A 42 12.65 -10.26 -1.49
C GLY A 42 11.46 -9.57 -0.83
N ALA A 43 11.52 -9.37 0.50
CA ALA A 43 10.48 -8.67 1.24
C ALA A 43 10.29 -7.22 0.77
N ALA A 44 11.37 -6.49 0.50
CA ALA A 44 11.29 -5.12 0.02
C ALA A 44 10.65 -5.03 -1.37
N LEU A 45 11.09 -5.86 -2.33
CA LEU A 45 10.58 -5.84 -3.69
C LEU A 45 9.10 -6.25 -3.76
N TYR A 46 8.75 -7.37 -3.14
CA TYR A 46 7.38 -7.87 -3.17
C TYR A 46 6.45 -7.05 -2.26
N GLY A 47 6.97 -6.52 -1.14
CA GLY A 47 6.22 -5.60 -0.29
C GLY A 47 5.88 -4.30 -1.02
N MET A 48 6.81 -3.73 -1.77
CA MET A 48 6.55 -2.53 -2.57
C MET A 48 5.56 -2.82 -3.72
N ALA A 49 5.69 -3.97 -4.37
CA ALA A 49 4.72 -4.42 -5.38
C ALA A 49 3.31 -4.59 -4.79
N GLY A 50 3.20 -5.19 -3.60
CA GLY A 50 1.93 -5.37 -2.89
C GLY A 50 1.31 -4.05 -2.43
N PHE A 51 2.13 -3.09 -1.99
CA PHE A 51 1.67 -1.73 -1.68
C PHE A 51 1.13 -1.02 -2.92
N MET A 52 1.84 -1.09 -4.04
CA MET A 52 1.38 -0.48 -5.31
C MET A 52 0.10 -1.12 -5.83
N LEU A 53 -0.05 -2.44 -5.70
CA LEU A 53 -1.28 -3.15 -6.04
C LEU A 53 -2.47 -2.71 -5.17
N ALA A 54 -2.26 -2.59 -3.86
CA ALA A 54 -3.30 -2.10 -2.96
C ALA A 54 -3.69 -0.65 -3.30
N PHE A 55 -2.70 0.21 -3.58
CA PHE A 55 -2.94 1.59 -4.00
C PHE A 55 -3.72 1.66 -5.32
N ALA A 56 -3.35 0.87 -6.32
CA ALA A 56 -4.06 0.81 -7.60
C ALA A 56 -5.50 0.29 -7.43
N GLY A 57 -5.71 -0.70 -6.56
CA GLY A 57 -7.05 -1.19 -6.22
C GLY A 57 -7.93 -0.12 -5.59
N TRP A 58 -7.39 0.64 -4.64
CA TRP A 58 -8.08 1.78 -4.05
C TRP A 58 -8.37 2.88 -5.07
N TRP A 59 -7.41 3.19 -5.94
CA TRP A 59 -7.58 4.17 -7.00
C TRP A 59 -8.75 3.80 -7.92
N VAL A 60 -8.74 2.58 -8.47
CA VAL A 60 -9.81 2.09 -9.35
C VAL A 60 -11.15 2.06 -8.63
N TYR A 61 -11.19 1.62 -7.37
CA TYR A 61 -12.43 1.61 -6.58
C TYR A 61 -13.01 3.02 -6.40
N LEU A 62 -12.15 4.02 -6.19
CA LEU A 62 -12.56 5.41 -6.00
C LEU A 62 -12.84 6.16 -7.31
N THR A 63 -12.31 5.73 -8.46
CA THR A 63 -12.55 6.39 -9.76
C THR A 63 -13.65 5.75 -10.59
N GLU A 64 -13.79 4.42 -10.53
CA GLU A 64 -14.69 3.68 -11.45
C GLU A 64 -15.96 3.14 -10.78
N ILE A 65 -15.92 2.90 -9.46
CA ILE A 65 -17.00 2.18 -8.76
C ILE A 65 -17.82 3.10 -7.84
N LYS A 66 -17.21 4.15 -7.30
CA LYS A 66 -17.84 5.16 -6.44
C LYS A 66 -17.85 6.52 -7.12
#